data_AF-A0A965UUF4-F1
#
_entry.id   AF-A0A965UUF4-F1
#
_cell.length_a   1.000
_cell.length_b   1.000
_cell.length_c   1.000
_cell.angle_alpha   90.00
_cell.angle_beta   90.00
_cell.angle_gamma   90.00
#
_symmetry.space_group_name_H-M   'P 1'
#
loop_
_entity.id
_entity.type
_entity.pdbx_description
1 polymer ?
#
loop_
_entity_poly.entity_id
_entity_poly.type
_entity_poly.pdbx_seq_one_letter_code
_entity_poly.pdbx_strand_id
1 'polypeptide(L)'
;TSNPQYIGSIGFLPYVAGGGSATWHVALEYSTDGSTWSALNNLGAIAVTDNDWVWTDIDPGQSVQYYRIRAYSGTTLALRELYFGNNSTEITMARLNRDDYTNLPNKNFTANQPFQFWFDRTIPQATIYLWPVPSDPFVQMTVWYSRQIMDVGDLYGELEEERDKSPIYWAPNVSVYTR
;
A
#
# COMPACT_ATOMS: atom_id res chain seq x y z
N THR A 1 -11.02 -15.12 -30.24
CA THR A 1 -9.69 -14.55 -30.56
C THR A 1 -8.78 -14.78 -29.37
N SER A 2 -7.59 -15.32 -29.60
CA SER A 2 -6.57 -15.43 -28.56
C SER A 2 -5.93 -14.06 -28.37
N ASN A 3 -6.15 -13.46 -27.20
CA ASN A 3 -5.49 -12.20 -26.83
C ASN A 3 -4.73 -12.40 -25.51
N PRO A 4 -3.53 -13.00 -25.54
CA PRO A 4 -2.70 -13.12 -24.37
C PRO A 4 -2.34 -11.74 -23.83
N GLN A 5 -2.43 -11.54 -22.51
CA GLN A 5 -2.02 -10.30 -21.85
C GLN A 5 -1.06 -10.66 -20.73
N TYR A 6 -0.01 -9.87 -20.55
CA TYR A 6 0.89 -10.04 -19.41
C TYR A 6 0.26 -9.46 -18.16
N ILE A 7 0.07 -10.28 -17.13
CA ILE A 7 -0.48 -9.85 -15.85
C ILE A 7 0.61 -9.87 -14.79
N GLY A 8 0.89 -8.69 -14.21
CA GLY A 8 1.90 -8.49 -13.17
C GLY A 8 1.33 -8.30 -11.76
N SER A 9 0.03 -8.04 -11.63
CA SER A 9 -0.64 -7.96 -10.33
C SER A 9 -2.10 -8.38 -10.47
N ILE A 10 -2.69 -8.88 -9.38
CA ILE A 10 -4.10 -9.27 -9.33
C ILE A 10 -4.70 -8.69 -8.06
N GLY A 11 -5.84 -8.02 -8.21
CA GLY A 11 -6.59 -7.44 -7.11
C GLY A 11 -7.98 -8.04 -7.04
N PHE A 12 -8.47 -8.35 -5.84
CA PHE A 12 -9.85 -8.77 -5.65
C PHE A 12 -10.50 -8.04 -4.48
N LEU A 13 -11.80 -7.78 -4.60
CA LEU A 13 -12.60 -7.09 -3.59
C LEU A 13 -13.54 -8.10 -2.91
N PRO A 14 -13.26 -8.50 -1.65
CA PRO A 14 -14.05 -9.47 -0.92
C PRO A 14 -15.46 -8.96 -0.58
N TYR A 15 -16.42 -9.87 -0.63
CA TYR A 15 -17.72 -9.74 0.02
C TYR A 15 -17.78 -10.68 1.22
N VAL A 16 -17.93 -10.13 2.42
CA VAL A 16 -18.17 -10.93 3.65
C VAL A 16 -19.59 -10.68 4.12
N ALA A 17 -20.39 -11.74 4.18
CA ALA A 17 -21.78 -11.64 4.63
C ALA A 17 -21.84 -11.14 6.07
N GLY A 18 -22.59 -10.06 6.30
CA GLY A 18 -22.66 -9.40 7.61
C GLY A 18 -21.55 -8.37 7.88
N GLY A 19 -20.64 -8.16 6.92
CA GLY A 19 -19.49 -7.27 7.06
C GLY A 19 -18.35 -7.88 7.91
N GLY A 20 -17.33 -7.08 8.19
CA GLY A 20 -16.20 -7.47 9.04
C GLY A 20 -15.14 -8.29 8.30
N SER A 21 -14.43 -9.16 9.02
CA SER A 21 -13.30 -9.94 8.47
C SER A 21 -13.58 -11.44 8.45
N ALA A 22 -12.98 -12.15 7.50
CA ALA A 22 -13.02 -13.60 7.35
C ALA A 22 -11.63 -14.15 6.98
N THR A 23 -11.43 -15.46 7.16
CA THR A 23 -10.22 -16.14 6.68
C THR A 23 -10.55 -16.91 5.41
N TRP A 24 -9.82 -16.63 4.33
CA TRP A 24 -9.99 -17.27 3.04
C TRP A 24 -8.75 -18.05 2.64
N HIS A 25 -8.96 -19.21 2.04
CA HIS A 25 -7.93 -20.00 1.39
C HIS A 25 -8.05 -19.87 -0.13
N VAL A 26 -7.18 -19.08 -0.74
CA VAL A 26 -7.27 -18.72 -2.16
C VAL A 26 -5.95 -18.91 -2.90
N ALA A 27 -6.04 -19.29 -4.17
CA ALA A 27 -4.92 -19.38 -5.10
C ALA A 27 -5.26 -18.63 -6.38
N LEU A 28 -4.25 -17.98 -6.95
CA LEU A 28 -4.29 -17.30 -8.24
C LEU A 28 -3.67 -18.22 -9.28
N GLU A 29 -4.36 -18.43 -10.39
CA GLU A 29 -4.03 -19.44 -11.39
C GLU A 29 -4.16 -18.89 -12.81
N TYR A 30 -3.44 -19.51 -13.74
CA TYR A 30 -3.46 -19.19 -15.15
C TYR A 30 -3.64 -20.44 -16.00
N SER A 31 -4.06 -20.25 -17.26
CA SER A 31 -4.22 -21.33 -18.23
C SER A 31 -3.97 -20.84 -19.66
N THR A 32 -3.39 -21.73 -20.48
CA THR A 32 -3.16 -21.50 -21.92
C THR A 32 -4.29 -22.04 -22.79
N ASP A 33 -5.08 -22.99 -22.27
CA ASP A 33 -6.13 -23.73 -22.98
C ASP A 33 -7.53 -23.56 -22.36
N GLY A 34 -7.64 -22.84 -21.23
CA GLY A 34 -8.87 -22.65 -20.46
C GLY A 34 -9.32 -23.88 -19.66
N SER A 35 -8.56 -24.98 -19.70
CA SER A 35 -8.93 -26.29 -19.14
C SER A 35 -7.93 -26.79 -18.12
N THR A 36 -6.64 -26.71 -18.43
CA THR A 36 -5.53 -27.08 -17.57
C THR A 36 -5.02 -25.82 -16.86
N TRP A 37 -4.98 -25.86 -15.53
CA TRP A 37 -4.65 -24.69 -14.71
C TRP A 37 -3.36 -24.89 -13.94
N SER A 38 -2.51 -23.86 -13.96
CA SER A 38 -1.25 -23.81 -13.22
C SER A 38 -1.28 -22.64 -12.23
N ALA A 39 -0.58 -22.78 -11.11
CA ALA A 39 -0.54 -21.74 -10.07
C ALA A 39 0.34 -20.56 -10.49
N LEU A 40 -0.17 -19.34 -10.35
CA LEU A 40 0.62 -18.10 -10.34
C LEU A 40 1.14 -17.82 -8.93
N ASN A 41 0.23 -17.80 -7.96
CA ASN A 41 0.55 -17.56 -6.56
C ASN A 41 -0.48 -18.27 -5.67
N ASN A 42 -0.02 -19.00 -4.66
CA ASN A 42 -0.89 -19.57 -3.65
C ASN A 42 -0.82 -18.73 -2.38
N LEU A 43 -1.87 -17.95 -2.12
CA LEU A 43 -1.93 -17.04 -0.98
C LEU A 43 -2.09 -17.77 0.36
N GLY A 44 -2.45 -19.05 0.34
CA GLY A 44 -2.68 -19.78 1.58
C GLY A 44 -3.90 -19.25 2.33
N ALA A 45 -3.84 -19.29 3.66
CA ALA A 45 -4.84 -18.68 4.53
C ALA A 45 -4.54 -17.19 4.70
N ILE A 46 -5.43 -16.34 4.23
CA ILE A 46 -5.33 -14.89 4.37
C ILE A 46 -6.55 -14.34 5.12
N ALA A 47 -6.34 -13.27 5.88
CA ALA A 47 -7.45 -12.47 6.39
C ALA A 47 -7.93 -11.53 5.29
N VAL A 48 -9.25 -11.53 5.07
CA VAL A 48 -9.93 -10.60 4.17
C VAL A 48 -10.93 -9.78 4.98
N THR A 49 -11.15 -8.52 4.59
CA THR A 49 -12.17 -7.65 5.19
C THR A 49 -13.18 -7.27 4.11
N ASP A 50 -14.46 -7.16 4.50
CA ASP A 50 -15.53 -6.77 3.58
C ASP A 50 -15.22 -5.42 2.94
N ASN A 51 -15.32 -5.35 1.61
CA ASN A 51 -15.12 -4.13 0.84
C ASN A 51 -13.72 -3.49 0.96
N ASP A 52 -12.72 -4.28 1.39
CA ASP A 52 -11.31 -3.86 1.39
C ASP A 52 -10.51 -4.65 0.35
N TRP A 53 -9.84 -3.94 -0.54
CA TRP A 53 -9.06 -4.56 -1.62
C TRP A 53 -7.91 -5.41 -1.10
N VAL A 54 -7.75 -6.60 -1.69
CA VAL A 54 -6.56 -7.43 -1.54
C VAL A 54 -5.80 -7.41 -2.85
N TRP A 55 -4.63 -6.79 -2.85
CA TRP A 55 -3.70 -6.76 -3.98
C TRP A 55 -2.57 -7.77 -3.78
N THR A 56 -2.19 -8.44 -4.86
CA THR A 56 -1.09 -9.39 -4.88
C THR A 56 -0.23 -9.14 -6.12
N ASP A 57 1.05 -8.91 -5.89
CA ASP A 57 2.06 -8.88 -6.94
C ASP A 57 2.37 -10.29 -7.44
N ILE A 58 2.48 -10.42 -8.76
CA ILE A 58 2.79 -11.68 -9.43
C ILE A 58 4.17 -11.55 -10.08
N ASP A 59 5.15 -12.21 -9.46
CA ASP A 59 6.52 -12.26 -9.95
C ASP A 59 7.02 -13.72 -10.00
N PRO A 60 7.29 -14.29 -11.19
CA PRO A 60 7.06 -13.72 -12.51
C PRO A 60 5.58 -13.80 -12.94
N GLY A 61 5.11 -12.77 -13.65
CA GLY A 61 3.82 -12.80 -14.34
C GLY A 61 3.81 -13.79 -15.51
N GLN A 62 2.63 -14.00 -16.11
CA GLN A 62 2.46 -14.82 -17.31
C GLN A 62 1.75 -14.01 -18.40
N SER A 63 2.02 -14.31 -19.67
CA SER A 63 1.31 -13.74 -20.83
C SER A 63 0.39 -14.79 -21.44
N VAL A 64 -0.81 -14.92 -20.90
CA VAL A 64 -1.81 -15.91 -21.34
C VAL A 64 -3.19 -15.29 -21.45
N GLN A 65 -4.16 -16.06 -21.94
CA GLN A 65 -5.53 -15.58 -22.11
C GLN A 65 -6.40 -15.77 -20.86
N TYR A 66 -6.12 -16.81 -20.06
CA TYR A 66 -7.01 -17.21 -18.97
C TYR A 66 -6.33 -17.05 -17.62
N TYR A 67 -7.00 -16.32 -16.75
CA TYR A 67 -6.63 -16.13 -15.35
C TYR A 67 -7.86 -16.41 -14.48
N ARG A 68 -7.63 -16.93 -13.27
CA ARG A 68 -8.68 -17.09 -12.28
C ARG A 68 -8.15 -17.00 -10.86
N ILE A 69 -9.07 -16.75 -9.95
CA ILE A 69 -8.91 -16.98 -8.53
C ILE A 69 -9.71 -18.24 -8.17
N ARG A 70 -9.10 -19.12 -7.38
CA ARG A 70 -9.71 -20.36 -6.90
C ARG A 70 -9.67 -20.41 -5.39
N ALA A 71 -10.85 -20.52 -4.77
CA ALA A 71 -10.96 -20.83 -3.35
C ALA A 71 -10.80 -22.34 -3.09
N TYR A 72 -10.33 -22.69 -1.90
CA TYR A 72 -10.22 -24.07 -1.44
C TYR A 72 -10.42 -24.18 0.07
N SER A 73 -10.26 -25.38 0.64
CA SER A 73 -10.39 -25.64 2.08
C SER A 73 -11.72 -25.18 2.69
N GLY A 74 -12.83 -25.31 1.95
CA GLY A 74 -14.16 -24.91 2.41
C GLY A 74 -14.46 -23.40 2.32
N THR A 75 -13.55 -22.60 1.80
CA THR A 75 -13.77 -21.16 1.56
C THR A 75 -14.86 -20.94 0.53
N THR A 76 -15.88 -20.16 0.86
CA THR A 76 -16.85 -19.64 -0.12
C THR A 76 -16.26 -18.40 -0.79
N LEU A 77 -16.00 -18.49 -2.10
CA LEU A 77 -15.52 -17.36 -2.87
C LEU A 77 -16.69 -16.43 -3.20
N ALA A 78 -16.73 -15.26 -2.55
CA ALA A 78 -17.72 -14.23 -2.83
C ALA A 78 -17.00 -12.91 -3.09
N LEU A 79 -16.88 -12.53 -4.36
CA LEU A 79 -16.18 -11.31 -4.78
C LEU A 79 -17.18 -10.26 -5.26
N ARG A 80 -16.93 -9.01 -4.93
CA ARG A 80 -17.60 -7.86 -5.56
C ARG A 80 -16.96 -7.60 -6.91
N GLU A 81 -15.63 -7.59 -6.94
CA GLU A 81 -14.84 -7.25 -8.12
C GLU A 81 -13.52 -8.05 -8.16
N LEU A 82 -12.99 -8.24 -9.38
CA LEU A 82 -11.71 -8.88 -9.66
C LEU A 82 -11.02 -8.10 -10.79
N TYR A 83 -9.78 -7.68 -10.55
CA TYR A 83 -8.95 -6.92 -11.47
C TYR A 83 -7.66 -7.65 -11.80
N PHE A 84 -7.23 -7.51 -13.04
CA PHE A 84 -5.95 -8.01 -13.54
C PHE A 84 -5.12 -6.82 -14.01
N GLY A 85 -4.01 -6.57 -13.32
CA GLY A 85 -3.07 -5.50 -13.63
C GLY A 85 -2.23 -5.85 -14.86
N ASN A 86 -2.53 -5.17 -15.97
CA ASN A 86 -1.82 -5.28 -17.24
C ASN A 86 -1.05 -3.98 -17.51
N ASN A 87 0.17 -4.10 -18.06
CA ASN A 87 1.04 -2.96 -18.38
C ASN A 87 1.28 -2.00 -17.20
N SER A 88 1.83 -2.52 -16.09
CA SER A 88 2.25 -1.66 -14.98
C SER A 88 3.39 -0.76 -15.43
N THR A 89 3.20 0.56 -15.29
CA THR A 89 4.25 1.55 -15.50
C THR A 89 4.66 2.11 -14.15
N GLU A 90 5.91 1.89 -13.77
CA GLU A 90 6.47 2.47 -12.56
C GLU A 90 7.11 3.81 -12.88
N ILE A 91 6.74 4.84 -12.10
CA ILE A 91 7.33 6.17 -12.16
C ILE A 91 7.99 6.43 -10.82
N THR A 92 9.25 6.82 -10.84
CA THR A 92 9.98 7.16 -9.62
C THR A 92 9.41 8.45 -9.02
N MET A 93 9.06 8.42 -7.74
CA MET A 93 8.64 9.61 -6.98
C MET A 93 9.84 10.34 -6.39
N ALA A 94 9.75 11.68 -6.31
CA ALA A 94 10.74 12.51 -5.66
C ALA A 94 10.46 12.64 -4.15
N ARG A 95 11.52 12.60 -3.33
CA ARG A 95 11.39 12.79 -1.89
C ARG A 95 11.24 14.27 -1.55
N LEU A 96 10.22 14.62 -0.75
CA LEU A 96 10.06 15.94 -0.13
C LEU A 96 10.86 16.02 1.17
N ASN A 97 11.41 17.19 1.45
CA ASN A 97 11.96 17.50 2.77
C ASN A 97 10.81 17.88 3.74
N ARG A 98 11.12 18.04 5.03
CA ARG A 98 10.11 18.38 6.06
C ARG A 98 9.51 19.77 5.81
N ASP A 99 10.34 20.76 5.54
CA ASP A 99 9.91 22.17 5.43
C ASP A 99 9.01 22.39 4.21
N ASP A 100 9.37 21.84 3.05
CA ASP A 100 8.57 21.87 1.81
C ASP A 100 7.23 21.19 2.04
N TYR A 101 7.20 20.03 2.71
CA TYR A 101 5.95 19.34 3.04
C TYR A 101 5.06 20.19 3.98
N THR A 102 5.64 20.84 4.99
CA THR A 102 4.87 21.70 5.90
C THR A 102 4.35 22.97 5.23
N ASN A 103 5.06 23.46 4.20
CA ASN A 103 4.70 24.64 3.43
C ASN A 103 3.74 24.35 2.25
N LEU A 104 3.34 23.10 2.02
CA LEU A 104 2.35 22.77 1.00
C LEU A 104 1.02 23.49 1.30
N PRO A 105 0.50 24.31 0.37
CA PRO A 105 -0.71 25.12 0.61
C PRO A 105 -1.97 24.26 0.74
N ASN A 106 -2.01 23.10 0.08
CA ASN A 106 -3.07 22.11 0.24
C ASN A 106 -2.51 20.68 0.22
N LYS A 107 -2.55 20.02 1.37
CA LYS A 107 -2.09 18.63 1.54
C LYS A 107 -3.08 17.59 1.02
N ASN A 108 -4.34 17.99 0.79
CA ASN A 108 -5.41 17.13 0.27
C ASN A 108 -5.63 17.31 -1.24
N PHE A 109 -4.69 17.93 -1.95
CA PHE A 109 -4.79 18.08 -3.39
C PHE A 109 -4.72 16.71 -4.06
N THR A 110 -5.76 16.34 -4.80
CA THR A 110 -5.90 15.01 -5.40
C THR A 110 -5.41 14.98 -6.85
N ALA A 111 -4.69 13.93 -7.25
CA ALA A 111 -4.40 13.64 -8.65
C ALA A 111 -4.37 12.13 -8.89
N ASN A 112 -4.41 11.72 -10.17
CA ASN A 112 -4.40 10.30 -10.54
C ASN A 112 -3.11 9.58 -10.12
N GLN A 113 -1.99 10.29 -10.01
CA GLN A 113 -0.69 9.70 -9.67
C GLN A 113 0.07 10.62 -8.71
N PRO A 114 0.63 10.08 -7.61
CA PRO A 114 1.55 10.81 -6.76
C PRO A 114 2.91 10.95 -7.45
N PHE A 115 3.50 12.13 -7.37
CA PHE A 115 4.85 12.39 -7.92
C PHE A 115 5.90 12.55 -6.83
N GLN A 116 5.43 12.77 -5.60
CA GLN A 116 6.28 13.10 -4.47
C GLN A 116 5.82 12.36 -3.22
N PHE A 117 6.76 12.09 -2.32
CA PHE A 117 6.45 11.53 -1.02
C PHE A 117 7.26 12.21 0.09
N TRP A 118 6.65 12.36 1.25
CA TRP A 118 7.34 12.74 2.48
C TRP A 118 7.39 11.52 3.41
N PHE A 119 8.59 11.23 3.91
CA PHE A 119 8.82 10.12 4.84
C PHE A 119 9.00 10.67 6.25
N ASP A 120 7.99 10.48 7.09
CA ASP A 120 8.04 10.81 8.50
C ASP A 120 8.55 9.62 9.31
N ARG A 121 9.56 9.86 10.13
CA ARG A 121 10.32 8.84 10.86
C ARG A 121 9.91 8.84 12.34
N THR A 122 8.62 8.83 12.61
CA THR A 122 8.11 8.74 13.98
C THR A 122 8.32 7.35 14.56
N ILE A 123 8.63 7.28 15.85
CA ILE A 123 8.69 6.04 16.63
C ILE A 123 7.31 5.87 17.28
N PRO A 124 6.67 4.68 17.27
CA PRO A 124 7.18 3.36 16.84
C PRO A 124 6.93 3.01 15.37
N GLN A 125 6.15 3.82 14.64
CA GLN A 125 5.76 3.55 13.26
C GLN A 125 6.12 4.74 12.37
N ALA A 126 6.88 4.49 11.32
CA ALA A 126 7.18 5.48 10.29
C ALA A 126 6.01 5.57 9.31
N THR A 127 5.68 6.79 8.87
CA THR A 127 4.54 7.07 8.00
C THR A 127 5.02 7.68 6.69
N ILE A 128 4.49 7.21 5.56
CA ILE A 128 4.72 7.79 4.24
C ILE A 128 3.49 8.59 3.84
N TYR A 129 3.69 9.86 3.51
CA TYR A 129 2.66 10.73 2.95
C TYR A 129 2.91 10.93 1.46
N LEU A 130 1.88 10.70 0.64
CA LEU A 130 1.94 10.84 -0.81
C LEU A 130 1.39 12.21 -1.24
N TRP A 131 2.01 12.83 -2.22
CA TRP A 131 1.52 14.07 -2.81
C TRP A 131 1.75 14.11 -4.35
N PRO A 132 0.75 14.53 -5.15
CA PRO A 132 -0.66 14.70 -4.79
C PRO A 132 -1.29 13.43 -4.20
N VAL A 133 -2.39 13.58 -3.46
CA VAL A 133 -3.12 12.44 -2.89
C VAL A 133 -3.73 11.64 -4.04
N PRO A 134 -3.52 10.31 -4.12
CA PRO A 134 -4.12 9.47 -5.15
C PRO A 134 -5.65 9.64 -5.16
N SER A 135 -6.22 10.00 -6.30
CA SER A 135 -7.67 10.09 -6.49
C SER A 135 -8.33 8.73 -6.75
N ASP A 136 -7.52 7.70 -6.99
CA ASP A 136 -7.95 6.38 -7.43
C ASP A 136 -7.35 5.29 -6.50
N PRO A 137 -8.16 4.34 -5.99
CA PRO A 137 -7.70 3.24 -5.13
C PRO A 137 -6.85 2.17 -5.85
N PHE A 138 -6.74 2.22 -7.19
CA PHE A 138 -5.98 1.29 -8.02
C PHE A 138 -4.51 1.70 -8.20
N VAL A 139 -4.05 2.75 -7.49
CA VAL A 139 -2.65 3.17 -7.49
C VAL A 139 -1.83 2.32 -6.51
N GLN A 140 -0.76 1.70 -7.02
CA GLN A 140 0.19 0.93 -6.23
C GLN A 140 1.49 1.70 -6.00
N MET A 141 2.09 1.53 -4.81
CA MET A 141 3.43 2.01 -4.48
C MET A 141 4.31 0.84 -4.06
N THR A 142 5.45 0.68 -4.74
CA THR A 142 6.49 -0.28 -4.37
C THR A 142 7.56 0.42 -3.52
N VAL A 143 7.82 -0.08 -2.31
CA VAL A 143 8.84 0.48 -1.39
C VAL A 143 9.84 -0.60 -0.99
N TRP A 144 11.12 -0.28 -1.18
CA TRP A 144 12.23 -1.07 -0.64
C TRP A 144 12.72 -0.43 0.65
N TYR A 145 12.70 -1.17 1.75
CA TYR A 145 13.28 -0.73 3.02
C TYR A 145 14.37 -1.70 3.46
N SER A 146 15.43 -1.16 4.07
CA SER A 146 16.44 -1.95 4.77
C SER A 146 16.42 -1.53 6.23
N ARG A 147 16.45 -2.52 7.13
CA ARG A 147 16.67 -2.28 8.56
C ARG A 147 18.08 -2.76 8.88
N GLN A 148 18.85 -1.92 9.57
CA GLN A 148 20.05 -2.40 10.24
C GLN A 148 19.60 -3.01 11.58
N ILE A 149 19.99 -4.26 11.83
CA ILE A 149 19.86 -4.83 13.17
C ILE A 149 20.97 -4.18 13.98
N MET A 150 20.60 -3.43 15.03
CA MET A 150 21.60 -3.04 16.02
C MET A 150 22.14 -4.31 16.66
N ASP A 151 23.47 -4.42 16.72
CA ASP A 151 24.13 -5.48 17.47
C ASP A 151 23.64 -5.41 18.92
N VAL A 152 23.01 -6.48 19.39
CA VAL A 152 22.43 -6.54 20.74
C VAL A 152 23.54 -6.96 21.70
N GLY A 153 24.55 -6.09 21.80
CA GLY A 153 25.81 -6.34 22.49
C GLY A 153 26.24 -5.27 23.49
N ASP A 154 25.60 -4.09 23.52
CA ASP A 154 25.87 -3.06 24.54
C ASP A 154 24.57 -2.59 25.20
N LEU A 155 24.23 -3.29 26.26
CA LEU A 155 23.40 -2.78 27.34
C LEU A 155 24.15 -1.62 28.00
N TYR A 156 23.57 -0.42 28.06
CA TYR A 156 23.42 0.45 29.25
C TYR A 156 22.88 1.83 28.82
N GLY A 157 22.01 2.39 29.66
CA GLY A 157 21.16 3.55 29.38
C GLY A 157 21.86 4.88 29.17
N GLU A 158 21.03 5.94 29.11
CA GLU A 158 21.35 7.36 28.91
C GLU A 158 21.72 7.70 27.44
N LEU A 159 20.99 8.52 26.67
CA LEU A 159 20.14 9.67 26.98
C LEU A 159 19.06 9.85 25.90
N GLU A 160 17.82 10.09 26.34
CA GLU A 160 16.92 11.00 25.64
C GLU A 160 17.57 12.39 25.67
N GLU A 161 18.17 12.82 24.58
CA GLU A 161 18.47 14.24 24.36
C GLU A 161 17.54 14.74 23.25
N GLU A 162 16.29 15.04 23.61
CA GLU A 162 15.47 16.00 22.87
C GLU A 162 16.14 17.37 22.97
N ARG A 163 17.15 17.60 22.12
CA ARG A 163 17.66 18.94 21.87
C ARG A 163 16.74 19.63 20.88
N ASP A 164 15.54 19.99 21.34
CA ASP A 164 14.76 21.00 20.63
C ASP A 164 15.56 22.32 20.66
N LYS A 165 16.06 22.69 19.48
CA LYS A 165 16.78 23.94 19.22
C LYS A 165 16.00 24.82 18.24
N SER A 166 14.68 24.78 18.30
CA SER A 166 13.84 25.64 17.47
C SER A 166 13.82 27.05 18.05
N PRO A 167 14.17 28.09 17.29
CA PRO A 167 14.07 29.47 17.74
C PRO A 167 12.62 29.84 18.05
N ILE A 168 12.36 30.42 19.24
CA ILE A 168 11.08 31.05 19.58
C ILE A 168 10.99 32.37 18.81
N TYR A 169 10.00 32.51 17.93
CA TYR A 169 9.68 33.79 17.30
C TYR A 169 8.63 34.53 18.14
N TRP A 170 9.00 35.71 18.63
CA TRP A 170 8.08 36.63 19.29
C TRP A 170 7.25 37.37 18.24
N ALA A 171 5.93 37.41 18.39
CA ALA A 171 5.05 38.28 17.60
C ALA A 171 4.30 39.24 18.54
N PRO A 172 4.46 40.58 18.39
CA PRO A 172 3.57 41.54 19.04
C PRO A 172 2.27 41.67 18.25
N ASN A 173 1.13 41.36 18.87
CA ASN A 173 0.01 42.29 19.10
C ASN A 173 -1.32 41.56 19.34
N VAL A 174 -1.80 41.72 20.59
CA VAL A 174 -3.17 42.09 20.98
C VAL A 174 -4.32 41.13 20.62
N SER A 175 -4.88 40.49 21.65
CA SER A 175 -6.15 40.98 22.20
C SER A 175 -6.34 40.51 23.64
N VAL A 176 -6.74 41.46 24.50
CA VAL A 176 -7.00 41.27 25.92
C VAL A 176 -8.34 40.57 26.07
N TYR A 177 -8.40 39.48 26.83
CA TYR A 177 -9.64 39.05 27.49
C TYR A 177 -9.36 38.93 28.98
N THR A 178 -9.72 39.97 29.71
CA THR A 178 -10.04 39.84 31.13
C THR A 178 -11.55 39.61 31.19
N ARG A 179 -11.96 38.70 32.09
CA ARG A 179 -13.33 38.24 32.36
C ARG A 179 -14.45 39.24 32.07
#